data_AF-A0A6J7UIR9-F1
#
_entry.id   AF-A0A6J7UIR9-F1
#
_cell.length_a   1.000
_cell.length_b   1.000
_cell.length_c   1.000
_cell.angle_alpha   90.00
_cell.angle_beta   90.00
_cell.angle_gamma   90.00
#
_symmetry.space_group_name_H-M   'P 1'
#
loop_
_entity.id
_entity.type
_entity.pdbx_description
1 polymer ?
#
loop_
_entity_poly.entity_id
_entity_poly.type
_entity_poly.pdbx_seq_one_letter_code
_entity_poly.pdbx_strand_id
1 'polypeptide(L)' 'MAEFVAETLGADATLWNDVTAGLMYGPAYSIMGGTANVMRNILGERVLGLPKEPSVR' A
#
# COMPACT_ATOMS: atom_id res chain seq x y z
N MET A 1 -8.15 -0.90 -5.57
CA MET A 1 -9.54 -0.67 -5.13
C MET A 1 -9.78 0.80 -4.78
N ALA A 2 -9.05 1.38 -3.82
CA ALA A 2 -9.15 2.81 -3.48
C ALA A 2 -9.04 3.74 -4.71
N GLU A 3 -7.99 3.55 -5.52
CA GLU A 3 -7.77 4.35 -6.74
C GLU A 3 -8.93 4.29 -7.74
N PHE A 4 -9.45 3.10 -8.01
CA PHE A 4 -10.64 2.91 -8.86
C PHE A 4 -11.89 3.64 -8.32
N VAL A 5 -12.10 3.63 -7.00
CA VAL A 5 -13.22 4.34 -6.37
C VAL A 5 -13.04 5.85 -6.51
N ALA A 6 -11.82 6.36 -6.30
CA ALA A 6 -11.51 7.78 -6.49
C ALA A 6 -11.77 8.23 -7.94
N GLU A 7 -11.34 7.42 -8.92
CA GLU A 7 -11.57 7.69 -10.34
C GLU A 7 -13.07 7.68 -10.69
N THR A 8 -13.82 6.72 -10.16
CA THR A 8 -15.27 6.59 -10.41
C THR A 8 -16.07 7.76 -9.81
N LEU A 9 -15.70 8.23 -8.62
CA LEU A 9 -16.39 9.33 -7.93
C LEU A 9 -15.96 10.72 -8.45
N GLY A 10 -14.80 10.83 -9.09
CA GLY A 10 -14.32 12.09 -9.63
C GLY A 10 -14.20 13.18 -8.56
N ALA A 11 -14.82 14.34 -8.79
CA ALA A 11 -14.77 15.47 -7.86
C ALA A 11 -15.41 15.15 -6.49
N ASP A 12 -16.42 14.28 -6.45
CA ASP A 12 -17.10 13.89 -5.20
C ASP A 12 -16.18 13.13 -4.25
N ALA A 13 -15.09 12.53 -4.76
CA ALA A 13 -14.07 11.88 -3.94
C ALA A 13 -13.33 12.85 -2.99
N THR A 14 -13.44 14.16 -3.23
CA THR A 14 -12.82 15.21 -2.41
C THR A 14 -13.71 15.72 -1.27
N LEU A 15 -15.00 15.33 -1.26
CA LEU A 15 -15.93 15.67 -0.18
C LEU A 15 -15.67 14.79 1.04
N TRP A 16 -15.93 15.31 2.24
CA TRP A 16 -15.82 14.53 3.47
C TRP A 16 -17.13 13.79 3.76
N ASN A 17 -17.12 12.47 3.67
CA ASN A 17 -18.22 11.57 4.02
C ASN A 17 -17.69 10.17 4.39
N ASP A 18 -18.57 9.25 4.79
CA ASP A 18 -18.17 7.92 5.26
C ASP A 18 -17.45 7.10 4.17
N VAL A 19 -17.83 7.27 2.90
CA VAL A 19 -17.21 6.58 1.77
C VAL A 19 -15.79 7.11 1.54
N THR A 20 -15.61 8.43 1.52
CA THR A 20 -14.30 9.05 1.27
C THR A 20 -13.36 8.87 2.46
N ALA A 21 -13.87 8.74 3.68
CA ALA A 21 -13.07 8.35 4.85
C ALA A 21 -12.44 6.95 4.67
N GLY A 22 -13.22 5.97 4.20
CA GLY A 22 -12.72 4.63 3.88
C GLY A 22 -11.72 4.63 2.71
N LEU A 23 -11.99 5.45 1.67
CA LEU A 23 -11.08 5.66 0.55
C LEU A 23 -9.71 6.18 1.00
N MET A 24 -9.69 7.20 1.86
CA MET A 24 -8.47 7.81 2.40
C MET A 24 -7.64 6.84 3.25
N TYR A 25 -8.28 5.84 3.87
CA TYR A 25 -7.58 4.82 4.66
C TYR A 25 -6.88 3.77 3.79
N GLY A 26 -7.33 3.56 2.55
CA GLY A 26 -6.81 2.51 1.65
C GLY A 26 -5.27 2.45 1.53
N PRO A 27 -4.55 3.57 1.33
CA PRO A 27 -3.09 3.55 1.24
C PRO A 27 -2.37 3.04 2.50
N ALA A 28 -2.99 3.13 3.69
CA ALA A 28 -2.39 2.70 4.95
C ALA A 28 -2.03 1.20 4.97
N TYR A 29 -2.77 0.36 4.23
CA TYR A 29 -2.49 -1.07 4.11
C TYR A 29 -1.12 -1.39 3.49
N SER A 30 -0.54 -0.47 2.70
CA SER A 30 0.78 -0.66 2.10
C SER A 30 1.94 -0.45 3.09
N ILE A 31 1.63 0.05 4.29
CA ILE A 31 2.56 0.37 5.37
C ILE A 31 2.30 -0.55 6.57
N MET A 32 1.03 -0.72 6.93
CA MET A 32 0.60 -1.51 8.07
C MET A 32 1.00 -2.98 7.91
N GLY A 33 1.67 -3.55 8.91
CA GLY A 33 2.17 -4.92 8.87
C GLY A 33 3.50 -5.10 8.13
N GLY A 34 4.10 -4.00 7.65
CA GLY A 34 5.36 -4.00 6.91
C GLY A 34 5.17 -3.34 5.54
N THR A 35 6.11 -2.49 5.15
CA THR A 35 6.00 -1.82 3.85
C THR A 35 6.06 -2.83 2.71
N ALA A 36 5.47 -2.49 1.57
CA ALA A 36 5.54 -3.34 0.38
C ALA A 36 7.00 -3.70 -0.02
N ASN A 37 7.96 -2.81 0.19
CA ASN A 37 9.39 -3.09 -0.02
C ASN A 37 9.92 -4.14 0.95
N VAL A 38 9.67 -3.98 2.26
CA VAL A 38 10.10 -4.95 3.28
C VAL A 38 9.49 -6.32 3.01
N MET A 39 8.21 -6.38 2.66
CA MET A 39 7.52 -7.65 2.37
C MET A 39 8.10 -8.34 1.11
N ARG A 40 8.42 -7.57 0.06
CA ARG A 40 9.11 -8.11 -1.13
C ARG A 40 10.49 -8.65 -0.79
N ASN A 41 11.24 -7.97 0.06
CA ASN A 41 12.56 -8.46 0.50
C ASN A 41 12.43 -9.76 1.30
N ILE A 42 11.47 -9.83 2.24
CA ILE A 42 11.20 -11.05 3.01
C ILE A 42 10.82 -12.21 2.08
N LEU A 43 9.97 -11.97 1.08
CA LEU A 43 9.61 -12.99 0.09
C LEU A 43 10.85 -13.43 -0.71
N GLY A 44 11.65 -12.47 -1.18
CA GLY A 44 12.90 -12.74 -1.90
C GLY A 44 13.87 -13.61 -1.09
N GLU A 45 14.19 -13.21 0.13
CA GLU A 45 15.19 -13.89 0.96
C GLU A 45 14.67 -15.21 1.55
N ARG A 46 13.47 -15.21 2.13
CA ARG A 46 12.99 -16.34 2.96
C ARG A 46 12.18 -17.37 2.19
N VAL A 47 11.50 -16.96 1.12
CA VAL A 47 10.67 -17.88 0.32
C VAL A 47 11.37 -18.26 -0.96
N LEU A 48 12.01 -17.31 -1.64
CA LEU A 48 12.65 -17.53 -2.94
C LEU A 48 14.16 -17.80 -2.86
N GLY A 49 14.80 -17.63 -1.70
CA GLY A 49 16.23 -17.90 -1.50
C GLY A 49 17.16 -16.92 -2.22
N LEU A 50 16.69 -15.73 -2.56
CA LEU A 50 17.47 -14.70 -3.23
C LEU A 50 18.51 -14.09 -2.26
N PRO A 51 19.65 -13.59 -2.77
CA PRO A 51 20.60 -12.84 -1.97
C PRO A 51 19.93 -11.65 -1.28
N LYS A 52 20.35 -11.39 -0.04
CA LYS A 52 19.87 -10.26 0.77
C LYS A 52 20.18 -8.92 0.11
N GLU A 53 19.26 -7.97 0.23
CA GLU A 53 19.46 -6.60 -0.28
C GLU A 53 20.65 -5.92 0.43
N PRO A 54 21.48 -5.13 -0.30
CA PRO A 54 22.61 -4.42 0.30
C PRO A 54 22.15 -3.49 1.44
N SER A 55 22.71 -3.66 2.63
CA SER A 55 22.46 -2.73 3.74
C SER A 55 23.35 -1.50 3.59
N VAL A 56 22.76 -0.31 3.60
CA VAL A 56 23.50 0.95 3.75
C VAL A 56 24.20 0.91 5.12
N ARG A 57 25.54 0.92 5.11
CA ARG A 57 26.38 1.09 6.30
C ARG A 57 26.92 2.50 6.34
#